data_AF-A0A9E5UGX8-F1
#
_entry.id   AF-A0A9E5UGX8-F1
#
_cell.length_a   1.000
_cell.length_b   1.000
_cell.length_c   1.000
_cell.angle_alpha   90.00
_cell.angle_beta   90.00
_cell.angle_gamma   90.00
#
_symmetry.space_group_name_H-M   'P 1'
#
loop_
_entity.id
_entity.type
_entity.pdbx_description
1 polymer ?
#
loop_
_entity_poly.entity_id
_entity_poly.type
_entity_poly.pdbx_seq_one_letter_code
_entity_poly.pdbx_strand_id
1 'polypeptide(L)'
;MIVGEVKQGSARVNPGSRNHYVIEAALSRFGCCPSEEAPSLAKQLLSHGSAHARSGHMVRMVLFASTGEHAPHGWHLVRLDNVITFLEDYFKAYWDALAHVDLRDPALAWFSLLQKCRFHLNRLSVDETTVL
;
A
#
# COMPACT_ATOMS: atom_id res chain seq x y z
N MET A 1 -10.88 1.43 4.39
CA MET A 1 -10.56 1.32 2.95
C MET A 1 -9.31 2.13 2.65
N ILE A 2 -8.52 1.73 1.66
CA ILE A 2 -7.41 2.54 1.15
C ILE A 2 -7.61 2.82 -0.34
N VAL A 3 -7.24 4.02 -0.77
CA VAL A 3 -6.98 4.33 -2.17
C VAL A 3 -5.46 4.26 -2.33
N GLY A 4 -5.01 3.13 -2.83
CA GLY A 4 -3.60 2.80 -2.93
C GLY A 4 -3.06 3.07 -4.34
N GLU A 5 -1.90 3.71 -4.42
CA GLU A 5 -1.10 3.76 -5.64
C GLU A 5 0.21 3.02 -5.43
N VAL A 6 0.57 2.10 -6.33
CA VAL A 6 1.82 1.34 -6.27
C VAL A 6 2.75 1.78 -7.39
N LYS A 7 3.98 2.16 -7.05
CA LYS A 7 5.00 2.62 -8.00
C LYS A 7 6.27 1.79 -7.94
N GLN A 8 6.77 1.42 -9.12
CA GLN A 8 8.13 0.92 -9.30
C GLN A 8 9.08 2.13 -9.31
N GLY A 9 10.01 2.18 -8.35
CA GLY A 9 10.95 3.29 -8.22
C GLY A 9 10.41 4.47 -7.41
N SER A 10 10.65 5.70 -7.89
CA SER A 10 10.42 6.93 -7.11
C SER A 10 8.95 7.17 -6.79
N ALA A 11 8.67 7.70 -5.60
CA ALA A 11 7.37 8.12 -5.07
C ALA A 11 6.70 9.28 -5.84
N ARG A 12 6.53 9.16 -7.16
CA ARG A 12 5.78 10.12 -7.99
C ARG A 12 4.36 9.62 -8.21
N VAL A 13 3.39 10.40 -7.76
CA VAL A 13 1.95 10.08 -7.85
C VAL A 13 1.41 10.31 -9.26
N ASN A 14 0.54 9.42 -9.73
CA ASN A 14 -0.18 9.58 -11.00
C ASN A 14 -1.07 10.84 -10.93
N PRO A 15 -1.04 11.74 -11.93
CA PRO A 15 -1.94 12.88 -12.00
C PRO A 15 -3.42 12.51 -11.82
N GLY A 16 -3.83 11.33 -12.30
CA GLY A 16 -5.20 10.81 -12.13
C GLY A 16 -5.58 10.61 -10.66
N SER A 17 -4.65 10.20 -9.80
CA SER A 17 -4.90 10.01 -8.37
C SER A 17 -5.08 11.32 -7.60
N ARG A 18 -4.86 12.46 -8.27
CA ARG A 18 -5.16 13.81 -7.77
C ARG A 18 -6.38 14.44 -8.44
N ASN A 19 -7.02 13.73 -9.37
CA ASN A 19 -8.21 14.20 -10.07
C ASN A 19 -9.46 13.82 -9.28
N HIS A 20 -10.27 14.84 -8.95
CA HIS A 20 -11.52 14.69 -8.21
C HIS A 20 -12.45 13.62 -8.80
N TYR A 21 -12.71 13.71 -10.11
CA TYR A 21 -13.66 12.82 -10.78
C TYR A 21 -13.16 11.37 -10.84
N VAL A 22 -11.84 11.16 -10.87
CA VAL A 22 -11.26 9.81 -10.82
C VAL A 22 -11.47 9.18 -9.44
N ILE A 23 -11.22 9.95 -8.37
CA ILE A 23 -11.43 9.48 -6.99
C ILE A 23 -12.92 9.25 -6.72
N GLU A 24 -13.79 10.17 -7.14
CA GLU A 24 -15.24 10.04 -7.02
C GLU A 24 -15.77 8.78 -7.73
N ALA A 25 -15.34 8.55 -8.98
CA ALA A 25 -15.73 7.38 -9.74
C ALA A 25 -15.24 6.08 -9.10
N ALA A 26 -14.03 6.08 -8.52
CA ALA A 26 -13.53 4.94 -7.77
C ALA A 26 -14.37 4.67 -6.51
N LEU A 27 -14.64 5.70 -5.70
CA LEU A 27 -15.44 5.57 -4.47
C LEU A 27 -16.85 5.02 -4.76
N SER A 28 -17.50 5.53 -5.81
CA SER A 28 -18.83 5.06 -6.24
C SER A 28 -18.84 3.59 -6.68
N ARG A 29 -17.75 3.09 -7.27
CA ARG A 29 -17.66 1.70 -7.77
C ARG A 29 -17.32 0.68 -6.68
N PHE A 30 -16.48 1.07 -5.71
CA PHE A 30 -16.08 0.17 -4.62
C PHE A 30 -17.19 -0.07 -3.59
N GLY A 31 -18.29 0.69 -3.64
CA GLY A 31 -19.47 0.47 -2.79
C GLY A 31 -19.24 0.82 -1.32
N CYS A 32 -18.20 1.59 -0.99
CA CYS A 32 -17.86 1.96 0.38
C CYS A 32 -18.73 3.10 0.95
N CYS A 33 -19.44 3.82 0.09
CA CYS A 33 -20.32 4.93 0.41
C CYS A 33 -21.45 5.03 -0.62
N PRO A 34 -22.58 5.67 -0.27
CA PRO A 34 -23.59 6.06 -1.26
C PRO A 34 -22.99 6.95 -2.35
N SER A 35 -23.49 6.86 -3.58
CA SER A 35 -22.99 7.65 -4.72
C SER A 35 -23.07 9.17 -4.47
N GLU A 36 -24.12 9.62 -3.78
CA GLU A 36 -24.32 11.02 -3.39
C GLU A 36 -23.21 11.55 -2.46
N GLU A 37 -22.54 10.66 -1.74
CA GLU A 37 -21.50 11.01 -0.78
C GLU A 37 -20.11 11.05 -1.41
N ALA A 38 -19.92 10.31 -2.51
CA ALA A 38 -18.63 10.17 -3.19
C ALA A 38 -17.96 11.50 -3.57
N PRO A 39 -18.66 12.54 -4.07
CA PRO A 39 -18.04 13.82 -4.36
C PRO A 39 -17.47 14.50 -3.10
N SER A 40 -18.21 14.47 -2.00
CA SER A 40 -17.78 15.08 -0.74
C SER A 40 -16.57 14.37 -0.14
N LEU A 41 -16.53 13.03 -0.22
CA LEU A 41 -15.42 12.20 0.23
C LEU A 41 -14.19 12.38 -0.66
N ALA A 42 -14.36 12.45 -1.99
CA ALA A 42 -13.27 12.73 -2.91
C ALA A 42 -12.61 14.07 -2.60
N LYS A 43 -13.41 15.11 -2.31
CA LYS A 43 -12.89 16.42 -1.89
C LYS A 43 -12.09 16.34 -0.60
N GLN A 44 -12.59 15.62 0.41
CA GLN A 44 -11.89 15.44 1.69
C GLN A 44 -10.58 14.66 1.52
N LEU A 45 -10.58 13.59 0.72
CA LEU A 45 -9.39 12.78 0.43
C LEU A 45 -8.30 13.60 -0.29
N LEU A 46 -8.67 14.44 -1.25
CA LEU A 46 -7.70 15.27 -1.97
C LEU A 46 -7.11 16.39 -1.13
N SER A 47 -7.82 16.83 -0.07
CA SER A 47 -7.36 17.90 0.82
C SER A 47 -6.55 17.36 2.00
N HIS A 48 -7.02 16.28 2.63
CA HIS A 48 -6.46 15.78 3.90
C HIS A 48 -5.78 14.41 3.76
N GLY A 49 -5.90 13.74 2.61
CA GLY A 49 -5.46 12.37 2.43
C GLY A 49 -6.28 11.32 3.19
N SER A 50 -7.33 11.74 3.90
CA SER A 50 -8.28 10.86 4.59
C SER A 50 -9.68 11.45 4.58
N ALA A 51 -10.69 10.60 4.68
CA ALA A 51 -12.10 10.98 4.76
C ALA A 51 -12.90 9.93 5.54
N HIS A 52 -13.92 10.39 6.26
CA HIS A 52 -14.85 9.52 6.98
C HIS A 52 -16.20 9.51 6.27
N ALA A 53 -16.63 8.33 5.84
CA ALA A 53 -17.99 8.15 5.34
C ALA A 53 -18.99 8.19 6.50
N ARG A 54 -20.24 8.59 6.21
CA ARG A 54 -21.35 8.61 7.17
C ARG A 54 -21.65 7.24 7.77
N SER A 55 -21.32 6.16 7.04
CA SER A 55 -21.38 4.78 7.52
C SER A 55 -20.34 4.45 8.59
N GLY A 56 -19.40 5.36 8.89
CA GLY A 56 -18.30 5.16 9.84
C GLY A 56 -17.01 4.62 9.20
N HIS A 57 -17.03 4.27 7.91
CA HIS A 57 -15.84 3.80 7.22
C HIS A 57 -14.84 4.94 6.98
N MET A 58 -13.58 4.73 7.34
CA MET A 58 -12.50 5.64 6.96
C MET A 58 -11.83 5.19 5.66
N VAL A 59 -11.64 6.15 4.75
CA VAL A 59 -10.87 6.02 3.51
C VAL A 59 -9.58 6.82 3.66
N ARG A 60 -8.45 6.27 3.21
CA ARG A 60 -7.13 6.93 3.27
C ARG A 60 -6.37 6.80 1.97
N MET A 61 -5.61 7.83 1.61
CA MET A 61 -4.70 7.84 0.48
C MET A 61 -3.37 7.22 0.90
N VAL A 62 -2.92 6.19 0.17
CA VAL A 62 -1.68 5.48 0.47
C VAL A 62 -0.83 5.37 -0.79
N LEU A 63 0.44 5.73 -0.68
CA LEU A 63 1.44 5.56 -1.72
C LEU A 63 2.37 4.41 -1.33
N PHE A 64 2.44 3.38 -2.16
CA PHE A 64 3.43 2.32 -2.07
C PHE A 64 4.55 2.59 -3.07
N ALA A 65 5.78 2.68 -2.60
CA ALA A 65 6.93 2.99 -3.47
C ALA A 65 8.19 2.22 -3.06
N SER A 66 9.04 1.91 -4.04
CA SER A 66 10.34 1.28 -3.78
C SER A 66 11.39 2.27 -3.29
N THR A 67 11.34 3.52 -3.79
CA THR A 67 12.29 4.58 -3.45
C THR A 67 11.60 5.92 -3.23
N GLY A 68 12.29 6.83 -2.54
CA GLY A 68 11.77 8.14 -2.14
C GLY A 68 11.27 8.16 -0.70
N GLU A 69 11.39 9.31 -0.06
CA GLU A 69 11.11 9.48 1.38
C GLU A 69 9.80 10.22 1.67
N HIS A 70 9.20 10.83 0.64
CA HIS A 70 8.08 11.74 0.81
C HIS A 70 6.92 11.34 -0.09
N ALA A 71 5.72 11.31 0.48
CA ALA A 71 4.45 11.26 -0.26
C ALA A 71 3.81 12.66 -0.31
N PRO A 72 2.81 12.90 -1.18
CA PRO A 72 2.05 14.14 -1.14
C PRO A 72 1.42 14.40 0.23
N HIS A 73 1.13 15.66 0.51
CA HIS A 73 0.49 16.07 1.76
C HIS A 73 -0.75 15.23 2.08
N GLY A 74 -0.84 14.71 3.30
CA GLY A 74 -1.94 13.88 3.81
C GLY A 74 -1.86 12.41 3.39
N TRP A 75 -1.01 12.04 2.44
CA TRP A 75 -0.87 10.65 2.00
C TRP A 75 0.07 9.88 2.92
N HIS A 76 -0.25 8.63 3.17
CA HIS A 76 0.63 7.73 3.89
C HIS A 76 1.60 7.03 2.93
N LEU A 77 2.91 7.14 3.17
CA LEU A 77 3.93 6.42 2.41
C LEU A 77 4.20 5.06 3.05
N VAL A 78 4.09 3.99 2.26
CA VAL A 78 4.53 2.65 2.63
C VAL A 78 5.65 2.24 1.68
N ARG A 79 6.87 2.11 2.20
CA ARG A 79 7.96 1.59 1.38
C ARG A 79 7.76 0.10 1.11
N LEU A 80 8.02 -0.32 -0.13
CA LEU A 80 7.83 -1.72 -0.53
C LEU A 80 8.80 -2.67 0.19
N ASP A 81 10.00 -2.22 0.55
CA ASP A 81 10.92 -3.01 1.37
C ASP A 81 10.34 -3.30 2.77
N ASN A 82 9.64 -2.34 3.38
CA ASN A 82 8.93 -2.58 4.64
C ASN A 82 7.82 -3.64 4.51
N VAL A 83 7.15 -3.73 3.35
CA VAL A 83 6.15 -4.78 3.09
C VAL A 83 6.81 -6.15 3.05
N ILE A 84 7.97 -6.27 2.38
CA ILE A 84 8.73 -7.52 2.31
C ILE A 84 9.23 -7.94 3.70
N THR A 85 9.83 -7.01 4.46
CA THR A 85 10.28 -7.28 5.83
C THR A 85 9.13 -7.71 6.73
N PHE A 86 7.99 -7.02 6.65
CA PHE A 86 6.80 -7.41 7.40
C PHE A 86 6.35 -8.83 7.08
N LEU A 87 6.33 -9.22 5.80
CA LEU A 87 5.94 -10.58 5.40
C LEU A 87 6.93 -11.62 5.92
N GLU A 88 8.23 -11.37 5.84
CA GLU A 88 9.25 -12.28 6.40
C GLU A 88 9.07 -12.46 7.91
N ASP A 89 8.95 -11.35 8.66
CA ASP A 89 8.73 -11.38 10.10
C ASP A 89 7.43 -12.09 10.47
N TYR A 90 6.37 -11.89 9.69
CA TYR A 90 5.08 -12.55 9.89
C TYR A 90 5.19 -14.07 9.66
N PHE A 91 5.82 -14.49 8.57
CA PHE A 91 6.04 -15.92 8.30
C PHE A 91 6.88 -16.58 9.38
N LYS A 92 7.91 -15.88 9.89
CA LYS A 92 8.74 -16.38 10.97
C LYS A 92 7.97 -16.50 12.28
N ALA A 93 7.18 -15.49 12.65
CA ALA A 93 6.43 -15.47 13.90
C ALA A 93 5.30 -16.51 13.94
N TYR A 94 4.68 -16.81 12.79
CA TYR A 94 3.51 -17.68 12.70
C TYR A 94 3.76 -18.95 11.89
N TRP A 95 5.02 -19.38 11.78
CA TRP A 95 5.40 -20.51 10.94
C TRP A 95 4.65 -21.80 11.29
N ASP A 96 4.46 -22.09 12.58
CA ASP A 96 3.79 -23.31 13.03
C ASP A 96 2.35 -23.42 12.49
N ALA A 97 1.66 -22.30 12.33
CA ALA A 97 0.33 -22.26 11.74
C ALA A 97 0.38 -22.29 10.20
N LEU A 98 1.31 -21.55 9.60
CA LEU A 98 1.40 -21.36 8.15
C LEU A 98 2.04 -22.55 7.41
N ALA A 99 2.87 -23.36 8.08
CA ALA A 99 3.61 -24.46 7.48
C ALA A 99 2.70 -25.53 6.86
N HIS A 100 1.46 -25.64 7.33
CA HIS A 100 0.47 -26.62 6.90
C HIS A 100 -0.60 -26.05 5.97
N VAL A 101 -0.56 -24.75 5.68
CA VAL A 101 -1.52 -24.09 4.79
C VAL A 101 -1.11 -24.32 3.33
N ASP A 102 -2.08 -24.68 2.50
CA ASP A 102 -1.91 -24.72 1.04
C ASP A 102 -1.91 -23.29 0.48
N LEU A 103 -0.74 -22.64 0.52
CA LEU A 103 -0.51 -21.30 -0.01
C LEU A 103 -0.36 -21.38 -1.54
N ARG A 104 -1.46 -21.16 -2.26
CA ARG A 104 -1.49 -21.19 -3.73
C ARG A 104 -1.07 -19.88 -4.39
N ASP A 105 -1.09 -18.78 -3.64
CA ASP A 105 -0.58 -17.51 -4.14
C ASP A 105 0.94 -17.63 -4.37
N PRO A 106 1.45 -17.35 -5.57
CA PRO A 106 2.87 -17.53 -5.89
C PRO A 106 3.82 -16.72 -5.00
N ALA A 107 3.42 -15.52 -4.58
CA ALA A 107 4.26 -14.68 -3.73
C ALA A 107 4.34 -15.28 -2.31
N LEU A 108 3.20 -15.69 -1.74
CA LEU A 108 3.18 -16.34 -0.43
C LEU A 108 3.86 -17.72 -0.42
N ALA A 109 3.71 -18.49 -1.50
CA ALA A 109 4.40 -19.77 -1.69
C ALA A 109 5.93 -19.57 -1.71
N TRP A 110 6.40 -18.49 -2.33
CA TRP A 110 7.82 -18.12 -2.32
C TRP A 110 8.33 -17.80 -0.91
N PHE A 111 7.60 -16.99 -0.13
CA PHE A 111 7.97 -16.72 1.27
C PHE A 111 7.99 -17.99 2.13
N SER A 112 7.03 -18.90 1.93
CA SER A 112 7.02 -20.21 2.57
C SER A 112 8.28 -21.02 2.25
N LEU A 113 8.73 -21.01 0.99
CA LEU A 113 9.96 -21.68 0.56
C LEU A 113 11.21 -21.06 1.21
N LEU A 114 11.32 -19.73 1.22
CA LEU A 114 12.44 -19.03 1.88
C LEU A 114 12.54 -19.42 3.36
N GLN A 115 11.41 -19.44 4.07
CA GLN A 115 11.34 -19.84 5.48
C GLN A 115 11.75 -21.31 5.69
N LYS A 116 11.31 -22.23 4.82
CA LYS A 116 11.73 -23.66 4.85
C LYS A 116 13.23 -23.83 4.67
N CYS A 117 13.83 -23.02 3.81
CA CYS A 117 15.26 -23.01 3.55
C CYS A 117 16.07 -22.25 4.61
N ARG A 118 15.41 -21.57 5.56
CA ARG A 118 16.03 -20.60 6.50
C ARG A 118 16.84 -19.53 5.77
N PHE A 119 16.35 -19.11 4.62
CA PHE A 119 16.95 -18.06 3.81
C PHE A 119 16.39 -16.70 4.24
N HIS A 120 17.27 -15.76 4.57
CA HIS A 120 16.91 -14.40 4.98
C HIS A 120 17.26 -13.39 3.90
N LEU A 121 16.34 -12.48 3.63
CA LEU A 121 16.57 -11.39 2.68
C LEU A 121 17.35 -10.27 3.40
N ASN A 122 18.63 -10.13 3.09
CA ASN A 122 19.40 -8.99 3.59
C ASN A 122 18.93 -7.70 2.89
N ARG A 123 18.63 -6.67 3.68
CA ARG A 123 18.29 -5.33 3.17
C ARG A 123 19.52 -4.77 2.46
N LEU A 124 19.46 -4.62 1.14
CA LEU A 124 20.48 -3.89 0.40
C LEU A 124 20.37 -2.41 0.79
N SER A 125 21.40 -1.86 1.43
CA SER A 125 21.56 -0.42 1.56
C SER A 125 21.82 0.14 0.16
N VAL A 126 20.90 0.94 -0.35
CA VAL A 126 21.16 1.74 -1.54
C VAL A 126 22.04 2.90 -1.06
N ASP A 127 23.34 2.84 -1.37
CA ASP A 127 24.25 3.96 -1.12
C ASP A 127 23.78 5.18 -1.92
N GLU A 128 23.43 6.28 -1.24
CA GLU A 128 23.09 7.57 -1.82
C GLU A 128 24.33 8.33 -2.34
N THR A 129 25.31 7.62 -2.90
CA THR A 129 26.51 8.24 -3.45
C THR A 129 26.52 8.10 -4.96
N THR A 130 25.69 8.86 -5.67
CA THR A 130 25.97 9.42 -7.02
C THR A 130 24.80 10.30 -7.47
N VAL A 131 24.75 11.56 -7.01
CA VAL A 131 24.28 12.68 -7.84
C VAL A 131 25.10 13.92 -7.40
N LEU A 132 26.20 14.17 -8.12
CA LEU A 132 26.80 15.50 -8.24
C LEU A 132 26.34 16.10 -9.57
#